data_AF-A0A3S4I0N9-F1
#
_entry.id   AF-A0A3S4I0N9-F1
#
_cell.length_a   1.000
_cell.length_b   1.000
_cell.length_c   1.000
_cell.angle_alpha   90.00
_cell.angle_beta   90.00
_cell.angle_gamma   90.00
#
_symmetry.space_group_name_H-M   'P 1'
#
loop_
_entity.id
_entity.type
_entity.pdbx_description
1 polymer ?
#
loop_
_entity_poly.entity_id
_entity_poly.type
_entity_poly.pdbx_seq_one_letter_code
_entity_poly.pdbx_strand_id
1 'polypeptide(L)'
;MHQWCLDGQGIALRSWWDVRENIASGHLVQVLPDYWQPANVWAVYVSRLATSAKIRTTVEFLRHYFQLHYPQHEPTASAVGRGD
;
A
#
# COMPACT_ATOMS: atom_id res chain seq x y z
N MET A 1 2.71 0.39 -16.89
CA MET A 1 1.81 -0.40 -16.01
C MET A 1 0.78 0.46 -15.29
N HIS A 2 1.17 1.46 -14.49
CA HIS A 2 0.20 2.34 -13.81
C HIS A 2 -0.75 3.05 -14.79
N GLN A 3 -0.20 3.70 -15.83
CA GLN A 3 -0.98 4.37 -16.87
C GLN A 3 -1.92 3.42 -17.62
N TRP A 4 -1.52 2.18 -17.82
CA TRP A 4 -2.29 1.20 -18.60
C TRP A 4 -3.63 0.86 -17.94
N CYS A 5 -3.66 0.75 -16.61
CA CYS A 5 -4.90 0.58 -15.86
C CYS A 5 -5.76 1.84 -15.83
N LEU A 6 -5.13 3.02 -15.74
CA LEU A 6 -5.84 4.30 -15.80
C LEU A 6 -6.49 4.52 -17.17
N ASP A 7 -5.88 4.02 -18.23
CA ASP A 7 -6.43 4.03 -19.59
C ASP A 7 -7.50 2.93 -19.81
N GLY A 8 -7.92 2.24 -18.76
CA GLY A 8 -9.00 1.25 -18.78
C GLY A 8 -8.66 -0.07 -19.49
N GLN A 9 -7.38 -0.38 -19.67
CA GLN A 9 -6.96 -1.51 -20.50
C GLN A 9 -6.75 -2.83 -19.72
N GLY A 10 -7.07 -2.87 -18.43
CA GLY A 10 -7.00 -4.10 -17.64
C GLY A 10 -6.93 -3.89 -16.13
N ILE A 11 -6.74 -5.02 -15.43
CA ILE A 11 -6.65 -5.10 -13.97
C ILE A 11 -5.19 -5.30 -13.56
N ALA A 12 -4.75 -4.65 -12.48
CA ALA A 12 -3.43 -4.86 -11.91
C ALA A 12 -3.48 -4.96 -10.38
N LEU A 13 -2.65 -5.83 -9.81
CA LEU A 13 -2.39 -5.88 -8.38
C LEU A 13 -1.41 -4.75 -8.01
N ARG A 14 -1.84 -3.82 -7.17
CA ARG A 14 -1.04 -2.68 -6.69
C ARG A 14 -1.13 -2.54 -5.19
N SER A 15 -0.10 -1.95 -4.61
CA SER A 15 -0.10 -1.59 -3.20
C SER A 15 -1.08 -0.43 -2.95
N TRP A 16 -1.80 -0.50 -1.82
CA TRP A 16 -2.78 0.52 -1.48
C TRP A 16 -2.21 1.95 -1.49
N TRP A 17 -1.03 2.16 -0.90
CA TRP A 17 -0.41 3.49 -0.81
C TRP A 17 -0.12 4.13 -2.16
N ASP A 18 0.01 3.34 -3.23
CA ASP A 18 0.32 3.81 -4.57
C ASP A 18 -0.94 4.19 -5.36
N VAL A 19 -2.07 3.53 -5.10
CA VAL A 19 -3.33 3.75 -5.83
C VAL A 19 -4.41 4.46 -5.02
N ARG A 20 -4.22 4.71 -3.72
CA ARG A 20 -5.23 5.29 -2.82
C ARG A 20 -5.90 6.56 -3.38
N GLU A 21 -5.14 7.45 -4.03
CA GLU A 21 -5.65 8.71 -4.56
C GLU A 21 -6.49 8.49 -5.81
N ASN A 22 -6.10 7.54 -6.66
CA ASN A 22 -6.86 7.13 -7.83
C ASN A 22 -8.15 6.38 -7.45
N ILE A 23 -8.11 5.59 -6.38
CA ILE A 23 -9.32 4.95 -5.82
C ILE A 23 -10.26 6.01 -5.23
N ALA A 24 -9.73 6.92 -4.40
CA ALA A 24 -10.52 7.98 -3.77
C ALA A 24 -11.15 8.96 -4.78
N SER A 25 -10.46 9.22 -5.90
CA SER A 25 -10.98 10.05 -7.00
C SER A 25 -11.88 9.31 -7.98
N GLY A 26 -12.01 7.97 -7.86
CA GLY A 26 -12.81 7.14 -8.75
C GLY A 26 -12.18 6.81 -10.11
N HIS A 27 -10.91 7.19 -10.33
CA HIS A 27 -10.16 6.80 -11.54
C HIS A 27 -9.79 5.32 -11.56
N LEU A 28 -9.69 4.69 -10.39
CA LEU A 28 -9.55 3.24 -10.24
C LEU A 28 -10.65 2.72 -9.32
N VAL A 29 -10.99 1.44 -9.48
CA VAL A 29 -11.92 0.72 -8.62
C VAL A 29 -11.23 -0.53 -8.10
N GLN A 30 -11.40 -0.81 -6.80
CA GLN A 30 -10.92 -2.05 -6.21
C GLN A 30 -11.79 -3.22 -6.68
N VAL A 31 -11.15 -4.27 -7.21
CA VAL A 31 -11.78 -5.52 -7.58
C VAL A 31 -11.23 -6.65 -6.71
N LEU A 32 -12.03 -7.69 -6.48
CA LEU A 32 -11.64 -8.87 -5.70
C LEU A 32 -11.11 -8.51 -4.29
N PRO A 33 -11.89 -7.85 -3.42
CA PRO A 33 -11.41 -7.35 -2.12
C PRO A 33 -10.89 -8.46 -1.19
N ASP A 34 -11.37 -9.69 -1.36
CA ASP A 34 -10.95 -10.85 -0.56
C ASP A 34 -9.56 -11.39 -0.96
N TYR A 35 -9.02 -10.95 -2.10
CA TYR A 35 -7.74 -11.42 -2.65
C TYR A 35 -6.70 -10.31 -2.52
N TRP A 36 -5.93 -10.35 -1.44
CA TRP A 36 -4.90 -9.35 -1.15
C TRP A 36 -3.65 -10.00 -0.57
N GLN A 37 -2.55 -9.24 -0.60
CA GLN A 37 -1.30 -9.62 0.06
C GLN A 37 -0.71 -8.41 0.79
N PRO A 38 -0.03 -8.63 1.93
CA PRO A 38 0.71 -7.57 2.59
C PRO A 38 1.76 -7.00 1.65
N ALA A 39 1.88 -5.69 1.64
CA ALA A 39 2.92 -4.99 0.92
C ALA A 39 3.80 -4.30 1.98
N ASN A 40 4.79 -5.03 2.48
CA ASN A 40 5.62 -4.59 3.60
C ASN A 40 6.83 -3.80 3.11
N VAL A 41 7.20 -2.73 3.84
CA VAL A 41 8.41 -1.95 3.60
C VAL A 41 9.46 -2.30 4.65
N TRP A 42 10.68 -2.63 4.20
CA TRP A 42 11.79 -3.01 5.08
C TRP A 42 12.95 -2.04 4.95
N ALA A 43 13.50 -1.62 6.09
CA ALA A 43 14.78 -0.93 6.12
C ALA A 43 15.91 -1.96 6.11
N VAL A 44 16.75 -1.93 5.07
CA VAL A 44 17.88 -2.86 4.92
C VAL A 44 19.18 -2.08 5.11
N TYR A 45 20.01 -2.55 6.05
CA TYR A 45 21.33 -1.99 6.33
C TYR A 45 22.26 -3.10 6.85
N VAL A 46 23.57 -2.91 6.71
CA VAL A 46 24.57 -3.87 7.18
C VAL A 46 24.56 -3.98 8.72
N SER A 47 24.69 -5.20 9.25
CA SER A 47 24.52 -5.48 10.69
C SER A 47 25.41 -4.61 11.60
N ARG A 48 26.64 -4.31 11.19
CA ARG A 48 27.57 -3.45 11.94
C ARG A 48 27.05 -2.02 12.16
N LEU A 49 26.08 -1.57 11.36
CA LEU A 49 25.45 -0.26 11.48
C LEU A 49 24.16 -0.29 12.30
N ALA A 50 23.70 -1.46 12.75
CA ALA A 50 22.49 -1.57 13.59
C ALA A 50 22.61 -0.79 14.92
N THR A 51 23.84 -0.62 15.43
CA THR A 51 24.13 0.16 16.64
C THR A 51 24.35 1.64 16.37
N SER A 52 24.33 2.09 15.10
CA SER A 52 24.46 3.51 14.76
C SER A 52 23.22 4.27 15.21
N ALA A 53 23.42 5.27 16.08
CA ALA A 53 22.35 6.16 16.53
C ALA A 53 21.66 6.86 15.33
N LYS A 54 22.43 7.32 14.34
CA LYS A 54 21.88 7.96 13.13
C LYS A 54 20.94 7.03 12.37
N ILE A 55 21.34 5.77 12.16
CA ILE A 55 20.51 4.79 11.45
C ILE A 55 19.25 4.48 12.25
N ARG A 56 19.37 4.21 13.56
CA ARG A 56 18.20 3.95 14.40
C ARG A 56 17.21 5.12 14.40
N THR A 57 17.70 6.34 14.59
CA THR A 57 16.85 7.54 14.59
C THR A 57 16.15 7.72 13.25
N THR A 58 16.85 7.55 12.12
CA THR A 58 16.23 7.65 10.79
C THR A 58 15.18 6.57 10.56
N VAL A 59 15.49 5.31 10.89
CA VAL A 59 14.54 4.19 10.72
C VAL A 59 13.30 4.38 11.60
N GLU A 60 13.49 4.84 12.84
CA GLU A 60 12.37 5.09 13.75
C GLU A 60 11.51 6.27 13.27
N PHE A 61 12.14 7.34 12.81
CA PHE A 61 11.43 8.45 12.16
C PHE A 61 10.59 7.98 10.98
N LEU A 62 11.18 7.19 10.06
CA LEU A 62 10.47 6.68 8.89
C LEU A 62 9.33 5.73 9.28
N ARG A 63 9.56 4.87 10.29
CA ARG A 63 8.52 3.98 10.82
C ARG A 63 7.32 4.78 11.32
N HIS A 64 7.56 5.79 12.15
CA HIS A 64 6.49 6.64 12.67
C HIS A 64 5.79 7.44 11.56
N TYR A 65 6.57 8.03 10.66
CA TYR A 65 6.06 8.76 9.51
C TYR A 65 5.13 7.89 8.64
N PHE A 66 5.54 6.67 8.29
CA PHE A 66 4.71 5.79 7.49
C PHE A 66 3.47 5.28 8.23
N GLN A 67 3.56 5.02 9.53
CA GLN A 67 2.38 4.66 10.33
C GLN A 67 1.33 5.77 10.36
N LEU A 68 1.76 7.04 10.44
CA LEU A 68 0.86 8.18 10.49
C LEU A 68 0.24 8.52 9.13
N HIS A 69 1.01 8.44 8.04
CA HIS A 69 0.59 8.92 6.71
C HIS A 69 0.12 7.81 5.76
N TYR A 70 0.42 6.55 6.07
CA TYR A 70 0.07 5.39 5.28
C TYR A 70 -0.42 4.25 6.20
N PRO A 71 -1.52 4.48 6.96
CA PRO A 71 -2.10 3.43 7.78
C PRO A 71 -2.45 2.22 6.91
N GLN A 72 -2.30 1.02 7.47
CA GLN A 72 -2.67 -0.19 6.75
C GLN A 72 -4.15 -0.13 6.39
N HIS A 73 -4.43 -0.33 5.11
CA HIS A 73 -5.80 -0.44 4.62
C HIS A 73 -6.21 -1.90 4.72
N GLU A 74 -7.13 -2.19 5.63
CA GLU A 74 -7.86 -3.44 5.58
C GLU A 74 -8.84 -3.38 4.39
N PRO A 75 -8.80 -4.34 3.46
CA PRO A 75 -9.78 -4.39 2.38
C PRO A 75 -11.18 -4.40 2.98
N THR A 76 -12.00 -3.41 2.65
CA THR A 76 -13.36 -3.34 3.15
C THR A 76 -14.18 -4.42 2.43
N ALA A 77 -14.56 -5.48 3.15
CA ALA A 77 -15.51 -6.45 2.65
C ALA A 77 -16.94 -5.87 2.71
N SER A 78 -17.32 -5.08 1.70
CA SER A 78 -18.71 -4.78 1.30
C SER A 78 -18.68 -3.82 0.11
N ALA A 79 -19.38 -4.03 -1.01
CA ALA A 79 -20.56 -4.84 -1.27
C ALA A 79 -20.58 -5.28 -2.74
N VAL A 80 -20.85 -6.56 -3.01
CA VAL A 80 -21.67 -7.06 -4.14
C VAL A 80 -21.73 -8.58 -4.00
N GLY A 81 -22.93 -9.07 -3.68
CA GLY A 81 -23.24 -10.48 -3.42
C GLY A 81 -24.62 -10.70 -2.79
N ARG A 82 -25.57 -9.78 -3.04
CA ARG A 82 -27.01 -10.06 -2.94
C ARG A 82 -27.56 -9.72 -4.32
N GLY A 83 -27.87 -10.75 -5.09
CA GLY A 83 -28.33 -10.64 -6.46
C GLY A 83 -28.09 -11.97 -7.17
N ASP A 84 -29.05 -12.86 -6.96
CA ASP A 84 -29.67 -13.75 -7.96
C ASP A 84 -28.78 -14.65 -8.83
#